data_AF-A0ABF7QJH4-F1
#
_entry.id   AF-A0ABF7QJH4-F1
#
_cell.length_a   1.000
_cell.length_b   1.000
_cell.length_c   1.000
_cell.angle_alpha   90.00
_cell.angle_beta   90.00
_cell.angle_gamma   90.00
#
_symmetry.space_group_name_H-M   'P 1'
#
loop_
_entity.id
_entity.type
_entity.pdbx_description
1 polymer ?
#
loop_
_entity_poly.entity_id
_entity_poly.type
_entity_poly.pdbx_seq_one_letter_code
_entity_poly.pdbx_strand_id
1 'polypeptide(L)'
;MNRILLASAFLLVALSAASADELPSAPLAARPAPTAPEVKLVEPHLHIARSNIAGHARIALTFDACMGQADERILSTLVRERIPATIFVTARWLKHNPAALAVFLQNPDLFELENHGENHIPAVDTPTLVYGIASAGSPQAVKQEVEGGAAAMTAAGIPAPHWFRGSTAKYDLSAIGEIRAMGYRIAGYSVNGDGGSLLGAVITEKRIASAKDGDVVISHINQPTHAAGEGVAKALVDLKAKGTEFVRLEDVEDMGDDRTTE
;
A
#
# COMPACT_ATOMS: atom_id res chain seq x y z
N MET A 1 -54.09 -58.63 29.20
CA MET A 1 -54.58 -59.93 28.70
C MET A 1 -54.17 -60.03 27.23
N ASN A 2 -52.97 -60.51 26.91
CA ASN A 2 -52.59 -61.91 26.67
C ASN A 2 -53.42 -62.66 25.61
N ARG A 3 -52.78 -62.98 24.47
CA ARG A 3 -52.70 -64.28 23.74
C ARG A 3 -52.21 -64.00 22.31
N ILE A 4 -51.00 -64.34 21.81
CA ILE A 4 -50.16 -65.55 21.79
C ILE A 4 -50.70 -66.68 20.88
N LEU A 5 -49.83 -67.09 19.92
CA LEU A 5 -49.74 -68.29 19.04
C LEU A 5 -50.61 -68.31 17.77
N LEU A 6 -50.19 -68.82 16.60
CA LEU A 6 -49.19 -69.84 16.27
C LEU A 6 -48.68 -69.68 14.81
N ALA A 7 -47.46 -70.17 14.57
CA ALA A 7 -46.72 -70.16 13.32
C ALA A 7 -47.26 -71.12 12.23
N SER A 8 -46.86 -70.87 10.97
CA SER A 8 -46.60 -71.93 9.98
C SER A 8 -45.66 -71.43 8.89
N ALA A 9 -44.60 -72.20 8.69
CA ALA A 9 -43.52 -71.96 7.74
C ALA A 9 -43.91 -72.41 6.32
N PHE A 10 -43.48 -71.65 5.32
CA PHE A 10 -43.25 -72.18 3.97
C PHE A 10 -41.94 -71.62 3.42
N LEU A 11 -41.04 -72.56 3.15
CA LEU A 11 -39.74 -72.40 2.53
C LEU A 11 -39.94 -72.47 1.00
N LEU A 12 -39.62 -71.42 0.25
CA LEU A 12 -39.45 -71.53 -1.20
C LEU A 12 -38.37 -70.57 -1.72
N VAL A 13 -37.22 -71.19 -1.98
CA VAL A 13 -36.28 -71.02 -3.10
C VAL A 13 -36.01 -69.60 -3.60
N ALA A 14 -34.78 -69.16 -3.33
CA ALA A 14 -34.16 -67.97 -3.92
C ALA A 14 -33.91 -68.14 -5.43
N LEU A 15 -34.25 -67.10 -6.19
CA LEU A 15 -33.70 -66.81 -7.52
C LEU A 15 -33.12 -65.40 -7.46
N SER A 16 -31.78 -65.33 -7.37
CA SER A 16 -31.01 -64.10 -7.51
C SER A 16 -31.14 -63.58 -8.95
N ALA A 17 -31.82 -62.45 -9.13
CA ALA A 17 -31.64 -61.62 -10.31
C ALA A 17 -30.49 -60.65 -10.00
N ALA A 18 -29.37 -60.82 -10.69
CA ALA A 18 -28.22 -59.94 -10.59
C ALA A 18 -28.60 -58.53 -11.07
N SER A 19 -28.26 -57.53 -10.25
CA SER A 19 -28.26 -56.12 -10.63
C SER A 19 -27.37 -55.91 -11.85
N ALA A 20 -27.86 -55.20 -12.85
CA ALA A 20 -27.00 -54.66 -13.90
C ALA A 20 -26.28 -53.44 -13.30
N ASP A 21 -25.00 -53.61 -12.95
CA ASP A 21 -24.13 -52.50 -12.59
C ASP A 21 -24.00 -51.55 -13.80
N GLU A 22 -24.45 -50.32 -13.62
CA GLU A 22 -24.08 -49.20 -14.49
C GLU A 22 -22.56 -49.01 -14.40
N LEU A 23 -21.87 -49.17 -15.54
CA LEU A 23 -20.44 -48.92 -15.63
C LEU A 23 -20.15 -47.45 -15.27
N PRO A 24 -19.18 -47.16 -14.40
CA PRO A 24 -18.82 -45.79 -14.08
C PRO A 24 -18.28 -45.09 -15.33
N SER A 25 -18.96 -44.03 -15.74
CA SER A 25 -18.50 -43.11 -16.77
C SER A 25 -17.14 -42.54 -16.37
N ALA A 26 -16.12 -42.78 -17.19
CA ALA A 26 -14.78 -42.23 -16.98
C ALA A 26 -14.84 -40.69 -16.89
N PRO A 27 -14.18 -40.07 -15.90
CA PRO A 27 -14.17 -38.62 -15.79
C PRO A 27 -13.50 -38.02 -17.03
N LEU A 28 -14.20 -37.11 -17.73
CA LEU A 28 -13.56 -36.26 -18.73
C LEU A 28 -12.40 -35.53 -18.04
N ALA A 29 -11.19 -35.71 -18.55
CA ALA A 29 -10.04 -34.94 -18.13
C ALA A 29 -10.38 -33.44 -18.27
N ALA A 30 -10.44 -32.74 -17.13
CA ALA A 30 -10.67 -31.31 -17.10
C ALA A 30 -9.56 -30.65 -17.94
N ARG A 31 -9.96 -29.94 -19.00
CA ARG A 31 -9.04 -29.06 -19.72
C ARG A 31 -8.49 -28.05 -18.71
N PRO A 32 -7.16 -27.80 -18.67
CA PRO A 32 -6.63 -26.73 -17.83
C PRO A 32 -7.36 -25.44 -18.20
N ALA A 33 -7.88 -24.75 -17.19
CA ALA A 33 -8.49 -23.44 -17.39
C ALA A 33 -7.46 -22.54 -18.10
N PRO A 34 -7.89 -21.70 -19.06
CA PRO A 34 -6.99 -20.72 -19.65
C PRO A 34 -6.36 -19.92 -18.50
N THR A 35 -5.02 -19.91 -18.46
CA THR A 35 -4.28 -19.06 -17.53
C THR A 35 -4.72 -17.63 -17.78
N ALA A 36 -5.27 -16.97 -16.74
CA ALA A 36 -5.62 -15.57 -16.83
C ALA A 36 -4.41 -14.77 -17.34
N PRO A 37 -4.62 -13.77 -18.22
CA PRO A 37 -3.53 -12.94 -18.71
C PRO A 37 -2.76 -12.36 -17.52
N GLU A 38 -1.43 -12.41 -17.60
CA GLU A 38 -0.55 -11.90 -16.56
C GLU A 38 -0.77 -10.38 -16.41
N VAL A 39 -1.14 -9.94 -15.20
CA VAL A 39 -1.37 -8.53 -14.91
C VAL A 39 -0.02 -7.82 -14.95
N LYS A 40 0.19 -6.95 -15.94
CA LYS A 40 1.41 -6.15 -16.04
C LYS A 40 1.32 -5.00 -15.05
N LEU A 41 2.09 -5.11 -13.98
CA LEU A 41 2.22 -4.06 -12.97
C LEU A 41 3.41 -3.16 -13.26
N VAL A 42 3.26 -1.87 -12.96
CA VAL A 42 4.32 -0.86 -12.94
C VAL A 42 4.54 -0.35 -11.51
N GLU A 43 5.74 0.16 -11.26
CA GLU A 43 6.09 0.89 -10.03
C GLU A 43 6.55 2.27 -10.46
N PRO A 44 5.68 3.29 -10.34
CA PRO A 44 6.00 4.61 -10.84
C PRO A 44 7.20 5.22 -10.15
N HIS A 45 8.07 5.83 -10.95
CA HIS A 45 9.15 6.67 -10.45
C HIS A 45 8.70 8.12 -10.39
N LEU A 46 9.18 8.82 -9.36
CA LEU A 46 8.95 10.24 -9.20
C LEU A 46 10.27 10.94 -8.87
N HIS A 47 10.52 12.04 -9.56
CA HIS A 47 11.56 12.99 -9.23
C HIS A 47 10.95 14.38 -9.07
N ILE A 48 11.65 15.24 -8.34
CA ILE A 48 11.32 16.67 -8.20
C ILE A 48 12.34 17.54 -8.92
N ALA A 49 11.96 18.80 -9.15
CA ALA A 49 12.83 19.81 -9.70
C ALA A 49 14.09 19.94 -8.84
N ARG A 50 15.23 19.74 -9.50
CA ARG A 50 16.56 19.80 -8.93
C ARG A 50 16.88 21.19 -8.36
N SER A 51 17.74 21.25 -7.35
CA SER A 51 18.26 22.53 -6.84
C SER A 51 19.09 23.26 -7.91
N ASN A 52 19.77 22.51 -8.78
CA ASN A 52 20.78 22.98 -9.73
C ASN A 52 21.97 23.69 -9.06
N ILE A 53 22.19 23.47 -7.76
CA ILE A 53 23.31 24.03 -6.99
C ILE A 53 24.30 22.90 -6.69
N ALA A 54 25.53 23.03 -7.18
CA ALA A 54 26.56 22.03 -6.97
C ALA A 54 26.84 21.81 -5.48
N GLY A 55 26.77 20.56 -5.03
CA GLY A 55 26.98 20.19 -3.62
C GLY A 55 25.78 20.40 -2.70
N HIS A 56 24.66 20.93 -3.20
CA HIS A 56 23.44 21.17 -2.43
C HIS A 56 22.30 20.36 -3.03
N ALA A 57 22.05 19.15 -2.52
CA ALA A 57 20.95 18.34 -3.00
C ALA A 57 19.62 18.88 -2.49
N ARG A 58 18.61 18.96 -3.36
CA ARG A 58 17.21 19.07 -2.96
C ARG A 58 16.55 17.71 -3.06
N ILE A 59 15.86 17.27 -1.99
CA ILE A 59 15.12 16.00 -2.00
C ILE A 59 13.74 16.18 -1.37
N ALA A 60 12.79 15.32 -1.76
CA ALA A 60 11.52 15.16 -1.05
C ALA A 60 11.57 13.90 -0.19
N LEU A 61 11.28 14.05 1.10
CA LEU A 61 11.08 12.93 2.01
C LEU A 61 9.59 12.61 2.06
N THR A 62 9.24 11.38 1.73
CA THR A 62 7.85 10.90 1.79
C THR A 62 7.74 9.74 2.75
N PHE A 63 6.70 9.76 3.58
CA PHE A 63 6.45 8.72 4.57
C PHE A 63 5.08 8.11 4.42
N ASP A 64 5.03 6.80 4.23
CA ASP A 64 3.79 6.06 4.20
C ASP A 64 3.41 5.71 5.66
N ALA A 65 2.21 6.12 6.04
CA ALA A 65 1.58 5.82 7.31
C ALA A 65 0.48 4.78 7.07
N CYS A 66 0.92 3.53 6.85
CA CYS A 66 0.05 2.39 6.51
C CYS A 66 -0.87 2.04 7.69
N MET A 67 -0.48 1.08 8.54
CA MET A 67 -1.18 0.73 9.78
C MET A 67 -0.22 0.64 10.96
N GLY A 68 -0.75 0.66 12.17
CA GLY A 68 0.07 0.64 13.39
C GLY A 68 0.06 1.98 14.09
N GLN A 69 1.15 2.29 14.78
CA GLN A 69 1.31 3.51 15.56
C GLN A 69 2.38 4.40 14.92
N ALA A 70 2.32 5.71 15.13
CA ALA A 70 3.38 6.61 14.71
C ALA A 70 4.73 6.20 15.30
N ASP A 71 5.79 6.27 14.49
CA ASP A 71 7.15 6.14 14.97
C ASP A 71 7.65 7.49 15.50
N GLU A 72 7.58 7.66 16.81
CA GLU A 72 7.99 8.87 17.49
C GLU A 72 9.47 9.21 17.28
N ARG A 73 10.34 8.24 16.95
CA ARG A 73 11.75 8.51 16.64
C ARG A 73 11.86 9.35 15.37
N ILE A 74 11.05 9.04 14.37
CA ILE A 74 10.99 9.76 13.09
C ILE A 74 10.23 11.08 13.28
N LEU A 75 9.01 11.02 13.82
CA LEU A 75 8.14 12.20 13.98
C LEU A 75 8.83 13.31 14.81
N SER A 76 9.37 12.96 15.98
CA SER A 76 10.07 13.93 16.82
C SER A 76 11.33 14.50 16.17
N THR A 77 12.00 13.72 15.31
CA THR A 77 13.18 14.20 14.56
C THR A 77 12.78 15.19 13.48
N LEU A 78 11.72 14.91 12.70
CA LEU A 78 11.20 15.83 11.70
C LEU A 78 10.84 17.19 12.33
N VAL A 79 10.12 17.17 13.46
CA VAL A 79 9.73 18.40 14.18
C VAL A 79 10.94 19.11 14.79
N ARG A 80 11.79 18.40 15.55
CA ARG A 80 12.96 18.99 16.21
C ARG A 80 13.92 19.62 15.21
N GLU A 81 14.13 18.94 14.08
CA GLU A 81 15.02 19.41 13.03
C GLU A 81 14.34 20.33 12.01
N ARG A 82 13.04 20.60 12.14
CA ARG A 82 12.25 21.38 11.17
C ARG A 82 12.44 20.89 9.73
N ILE A 83 12.40 19.58 9.53
CA ILE A 83 12.56 18.95 8.22
C ILE A 83 11.17 18.78 7.60
N PRO A 84 10.87 19.48 6.49
CA PRO A 84 9.61 19.29 5.78
C PRO A 84 9.52 17.89 5.14
N ALA A 85 8.31 17.33 5.10
CA ALA A 85 8.02 16.03 4.52
C ALA A 85 6.56 15.89 4.09
N THR A 86 6.31 15.00 3.14
CA THR A 86 4.96 14.62 2.70
C THR A 86 4.58 13.27 3.32
N ILE A 87 3.44 13.20 4.01
CA ILE A 87 2.98 12.00 4.72
C ILE A 87 1.75 11.44 4.02
N PHE A 88 1.86 10.23 3.48
CA PHE A 88 0.74 9.48 2.89
C PHE A 88 0.01 8.72 4.00
N VAL A 89 -1.21 9.13 4.35
CA VAL A 89 -1.98 8.57 5.46
C VAL A 89 -3.15 7.71 4.98
N THR A 90 -3.34 6.55 5.60
CA THR A 90 -4.56 5.76 5.35
C THR A 90 -5.70 6.19 6.28
N ALA A 91 -6.94 5.96 5.88
CA ALA A 91 -8.11 6.19 6.75
C ALA A 91 -7.98 5.40 8.07
N ARG A 92 -7.51 4.16 7.97
CA ARG A 92 -7.34 3.29 9.13
C ARG A 92 -6.20 3.74 10.06
N TRP A 93 -5.11 4.36 9.56
CA TRP A 93 -4.06 4.94 10.42
C TRP A 93 -4.57 6.16 11.17
N LEU A 94 -5.26 7.07 10.47
CA LEU A 94 -5.82 8.29 11.04
C LEU A 94 -6.71 8.00 12.25
N LYS A 95 -7.57 6.97 12.14
CA LYS A 95 -8.46 6.53 13.23
C LYS A 95 -7.72 6.18 14.53
N HIS A 96 -6.48 5.70 14.45
CA HIS A 96 -5.74 5.17 15.61
C HIS A 96 -4.57 6.04 16.05
N ASN A 97 -4.31 7.17 15.37
CA ASN A 97 -3.15 8.03 15.64
C ASN A 97 -3.54 9.52 15.79
N PRO A 98 -4.56 9.87 16.60
CA PRO A 98 -5.00 11.26 16.73
C PRO A 98 -3.91 12.19 17.30
N ALA A 99 -3.02 11.67 18.14
CA ALA A 99 -1.90 12.45 18.71
C ALA A 99 -0.88 12.84 17.63
N ALA A 100 -0.47 11.90 16.78
CA ALA A 100 0.45 12.19 15.68
C ALA A 100 -0.20 13.10 14.62
N LEU A 101 -1.49 12.89 14.31
CA LEU A 101 -2.24 13.81 13.47
C LEU A 101 -2.25 15.24 14.03
N ALA A 102 -2.45 15.40 15.33
CA ALA A 102 -2.41 16.73 15.96
C ALA A 102 -1.04 17.40 15.81
N VAL A 103 0.07 16.63 15.89
CA VAL A 103 1.41 17.16 15.61
C VAL A 103 1.53 17.64 14.17
N PHE A 104 1.04 16.86 13.19
CA PHE A 104 1.06 17.28 11.79
C PHE A 104 0.28 18.57 11.56
N LEU A 105 -0.96 18.64 12.05
CA LEU A 105 -1.83 19.82 11.90
C LEU A 105 -1.31 21.07 12.62
N GLN A 106 -0.52 20.91 13.67
CA GLN A 106 0.13 22.03 14.38
C GLN A 106 1.41 22.54 13.68
N ASN A 107 1.95 21.79 12.71
CA ASN A 107 3.16 22.13 11.97
C ASN A 107 2.90 22.11 10.45
N PRO A 108 1.92 22.89 9.94
CA PRO A 108 1.54 22.87 8.53
C PRO A 108 2.65 23.37 7.60
N ASP A 109 3.63 24.10 8.12
CA ASP A 109 4.81 24.52 7.36
C ASP A 109 5.84 23.38 7.17
N LEU A 110 5.72 22.30 7.93
CA LEU A 110 6.58 21.12 7.81
C LEU A 110 5.88 19.96 7.08
N PHE A 111 4.57 19.79 7.26
CA PHE A 111 3.88 18.58 6.83
C PHE A 111 2.84 18.85 5.75
N GLU A 112 3.04 18.23 4.60
CA GLU A 112 1.99 17.99 3.61
C GLU A 112 1.38 16.61 3.93
N LEU A 113 0.04 16.51 3.97
CA LEU A 113 -0.65 15.25 4.24
C LEU A 113 -1.43 14.81 3.00
N GLU A 114 -1.19 13.59 2.55
CA GLU A 114 -1.69 13.07 1.27
C GLU A 114 -2.30 11.68 1.39
N ASN A 115 -3.01 11.23 0.35
CA ASN A 115 -3.90 10.08 0.43
C ASN A 115 -3.16 8.75 0.23
N HIS A 116 -3.22 7.85 1.22
CA HIS A 116 -2.69 6.48 1.11
C HIS A 116 -3.78 5.39 1.04
N GLY A 117 -5.03 5.81 0.83
CA GLY A 117 -6.18 4.92 0.66
C GLY A 117 -6.95 4.64 1.94
N GLU A 118 -8.12 4.03 1.79
CA GLU A 118 -9.00 3.68 2.89
C GLU A 118 -8.47 2.47 3.69
N ASN A 119 -8.26 1.35 3.00
CA ASN A 119 -8.05 0.04 3.62
C ASN A 119 -6.60 -0.45 3.52
N HIS A 120 -5.76 0.26 2.77
CA HIS A 120 -4.38 -0.11 2.43
C HIS A 120 -4.33 -1.38 1.56
N ILE A 121 -5.08 -1.36 0.45
CA ILE A 121 -5.09 -2.42 -0.57
C ILE A 121 -4.45 -1.93 -1.89
N PRO A 122 -3.81 -2.81 -2.70
CA PRO A 122 -3.14 -2.38 -3.92
C PRO A 122 -4.14 -1.79 -4.90
N ALA A 123 -3.84 -0.59 -5.41
CA ALA A 123 -4.66 0.12 -6.39
C ALA A 123 -4.43 -0.46 -7.80
N VAL A 124 -4.86 -1.71 -7.95
CA VAL A 124 -4.77 -2.53 -9.16
C VAL A 124 -6.19 -3.01 -9.42
N ASP A 125 -6.71 -2.73 -10.62
CA ASP A 125 -8.11 -2.97 -10.99
C ASP A 125 -8.38 -4.41 -11.41
N THR A 126 -7.33 -5.22 -11.56
CA THR A 126 -7.43 -6.63 -11.92
C THR A 126 -7.16 -7.52 -10.70
N PRO A 127 -7.96 -8.58 -10.46
CA PRO A 127 -7.72 -9.49 -9.33
C PRO A 127 -6.35 -10.15 -9.40
N THR A 128 -5.49 -9.83 -8.44
CA THR A 128 -4.13 -10.38 -8.31
C THR A 128 -3.63 -10.26 -6.88
N LEU A 129 -2.46 -10.83 -6.60
CA LEU A 129 -1.74 -10.62 -5.35
C LEU A 129 -0.50 -9.76 -5.60
N VAL A 130 -0.35 -8.70 -4.82
CA VAL A 130 0.88 -7.90 -4.79
C VAL A 130 1.51 -8.06 -3.42
N TYR A 131 2.70 -8.67 -3.36
CA TYR A 131 3.38 -9.01 -2.10
C TYR A 131 2.50 -9.80 -1.11
N GLY A 132 1.58 -10.63 -1.63
CA GLY A 132 0.64 -11.43 -0.82
C GLY A 132 -0.62 -10.69 -0.38
N ILE A 133 -0.80 -9.42 -0.79
CA ILE A 133 -2.00 -8.62 -0.51
C ILE A 133 -2.92 -8.69 -1.74
N ALA A 134 -4.21 -8.97 -1.53
CA ALA A 134 -5.21 -8.94 -2.57
C ALA A 134 -5.40 -7.51 -3.10
N SER A 135 -5.30 -7.34 -4.42
CA SER A 135 -5.60 -6.08 -5.09
C SER A 135 -7.05 -5.64 -4.86
N ALA A 136 -7.32 -4.36 -5.09
CA ALA A 136 -8.68 -3.85 -5.19
C ALA A 136 -9.53 -4.68 -6.18
N GLY A 137 -8.92 -5.09 -7.31
CA GLY A 137 -9.46 -6.14 -8.17
C GLY A 137 -10.67 -5.72 -9.01
N SER A 138 -11.02 -4.43 -9.00
CA SER A 138 -11.94 -3.82 -9.94
C SER A 138 -11.74 -2.29 -9.98
N PRO A 139 -12.12 -1.61 -11.07
CA PRO A 139 -12.17 -0.14 -11.13
C PRO A 139 -12.96 0.49 -9.98
N GLN A 140 -14.10 -0.11 -9.62
CA GLN A 140 -14.95 0.38 -8.55
C GLN A 140 -14.25 0.29 -7.18
N ALA A 141 -13.50 -0.79 -6.95
CA ALA A 141 -12.75 -0.96 -5.72
C ALA A 141 -11.53 -0.03 -5.65
N VAL A 142 -10.85 0.24 -6.78
CA VAL A 142 -9.78 1.25 -6.85
C VAL A 142 -10.34 2.63 -6.49
N LYS A 143 -11.45 3.00 -7.12
CA LYS A 143 -12.15 4.26 -6.82
C LYS A 143 -12.55 4.36 -5.35
N GLN A 144 -13.15 3.31 -4.79
CA GLN A 144 -13.51 3.26 -3.38
C GLN A 144 -12.30 3.43 -2.45
N GLU A 145 -11.20 2.76 -2.74
CA GLU A 145 -9.98 2.86 -1.93
C GLU A 145 -9.45 4.31 -1.89
N VAL A 146 -9.46 4.99 -3.04
CA VAL A 146 -8.96 6.37 -3.16
C VAL A 146 -9.94 7.37 -2.55
N GLU A 147 -11.21 7.35 -2.93
CA GLU A 147 -12.22 8.30 -2.42
C GLU A 147 -12.49 8.10 -0.92
N GLY A 148 -12.49 6.84 -0.44
CA GLY A 148 -12.64 6.53 0.98
C GLY A 148 -11.49 7.09 1.83
N GLY A 149 -10.25 7.00 1.33
CA GLY A 149 -9.09 7.63 1.96
C GLY A 149 -9.21 9.15 2.03
N ALA A 150 -9.54 9.81 0.91
CA ALA A 150 -9.70 11.26 0.85
C ALA A 150 -10.87 11.77 1.73
N ALA A 151 -11.98 11.02 1.78
CA ALA A 151 -13.11 11.33 2.64
C ALA A 151 -12.72 11.24 4.12
N ALA A 152 -11.95 10.23 4.52
CA ALA A 152 -11.45 10.10 5.88
C ALA A 152 -10.49 11.24 6.27
N MET A 153 -9.62 11.67 5.34
CA MET A 153 -8.75 12.83 5.55
C MET A 153 -9.55 14.11 5.77
N THR A 154 -10.55 14.37 4.92
CA THR A 154 -11.42 15.54 5.04
C THR A 154 -12.19 15.51 6.37
N ALA A 155 -12.73 14.35 6.76
CA ALA A 155 -13.40 14.17 8.04
C ALA A 155 -12.48 14.38 9.26
N ALA A 156 -11.17 14.16 9.09
CA ALA A 156 -10.14 14.41 10.09
C ALA A 156 -9.63 15.86 10.11
N GLY A 157 -10.21 16.76 9.30
CA GLY A 157 -9.82 18.17 9.23
C GLY A 157 -8.56 18.44 8.40
N ILE A 158 -8.12 17.47 7.60
CA ILE A 158 -7.02 17.64 6.65
C ILE A 158 -7.59 18.28 5.37
N PRO A 159 -6.88 19.23 4.73
CA PRO A 159 -7.24 19.72 3.41
C PRO A 159 -7.40 18.58 2.39
N ALA A 160 -8.15 18.84 1.31
CA ALA A 160 -8.34 17.85 0.26
C ALA A 160 -6.98 17.44 -0.34
N PRO A 161 -6.67 16.14 -0.41
CA PRO A 161 -5.40 15.67 -0.94
C PRO A 161 -5.32 15.84 -2.46
N HIS A 162 -4.13 16.11 -2.98
CA HIS A 162 -3.84 16.19 -4.42
C HIS A 162 -3.10 14.96 -4.94
N TRP A 163 -2.41 14.27 -4.04
CA TRP A 163 -1.63 13.08 -4.30
C TRP A 163 -2.32 11.84 -3.74
N PHE A 164 -2.19 10.76 -4.49
CA PHE A 164 -2.48 9.42 -4.04
C PHE A 164 -1.24 8.55 -4.16
N ARG A 165 -0.95 7.75 -3.15
CA ARG A 165 -0.03 6.62 -3.25
C ARG A 165 -0.78 5.38 -2.81
N GLY A 166 -1.05 4.47 -3.72
CA GLY A 166 -1.61 3.16 -3.41
C GLY A 166 -0.64 2.32 -2.59
N SER A 167 -1.20 1.44 -1.76
CA SER A 167 -0.36 0.46 -1.05
C SER A 167 0.46 -0.37 -2.06
N THR A 168 1.61 -0.87 -1.61
CA THR A 168 2.59 -1.62 -2.41
C THR A 168 3.30 -0.81 -3.52
N ALA A 169 2.87 0.43 -3.81
CA ALA A 169 3.38 1.26 -4.91
C ALA A 169 3.32 0.59 -6.30
N LYS A 170 2.53 -0.48 -6.44
CA LYS A 170 2.28 -1.15 -7.72
C LYS A 170 0.89 -0.84 -8.24
N TYR A 171 0.82 -0.63 -9.54
CA TYR A 171 -0.40 -0.29 -10.26
C TYR A 171 -0.45 -1.03 -11.59
N ASP A 172 -1.64 -1.25 -12.13
CA ASP A 172 -1.80 -1.41 -13.58
C ASP A 172 -2.01 -0.02 -14.22
N LEU A 173 -1.78 0.07 -15.54
CA LEU A 173 -1.87 1.35 -16.25
C LEU A 173 -3.32 1.88 -16.32
N SER A 174 -4.32 1.01 -16.23
CA SER A 174 -5.72 1.40 -16.20
C SER A 174 -6.12 2.05 -14.88
N ALA A 175 -5.72 1.49 -13.73
CA ALA A 175 -5.91 2.12 -12.43
C ALA A 175 -5.19 3.48 -12.37
N ILE A 176 -3.99 3.61 -12.95
CA ILE A 176 -3.33 4.93 -13.08
C ILE A 176 -4.23 5.93 -13.79
N GLY A 177 -4.77 5.55 -14.96
CA GLY A 177 -5.67 6.42 -15.73
C GLY A 177 -6.95 6.79 -14.97
N GLU A 178 -7.53 5.86 -14.21
CA GLU A 178 -8.72 6.10 -13.40
C GLU A 178 -8.45 7.08 -12.25
N ILE A 179 -7.35 6.88 -11.52
CA ILE A 179 -6.95 7.75 -10.41
C ILE A 179 -6.65 9.18 -10.92
N ARG A 180 -6.00 9.30 -12.08
CA ARG A 180 -5.80 10.60 -12.74
C ARG A 180 -7.13 11.25 -13.13
N ALA A 181 -8.07 10.48 -13.68
CA ALA A 181 -9.40 10.99 -14.05
C ALA A 181 -10.23 11.46 -12.85
N MET A 182 -9.91 10.98 -11.64
CA MET A 182 -10.48 11.46 -10.39
C MET A 182 -9.85 12.78 -9.88
N GLY A 183 -8.78 13.25 -10.52
CA GLY A 183 -8.08 14.49 -10.17
C GLY A 183 -6.85 14.32 -9.30
N TYR A 184 -6.48 13.07 -8.96
CA TYR A 184 -5.29 12.80 -8.14
C TYR A 184 -4.06 12.59 -8.99
N ARG A 185 -2.93 13.08 -8.53
CA ARG A 185 -1.58 12.70 -9.02
C ARG A 185 -1.14 11.44 -8.30
N ILE A 186 -0.34 10.60 -8.93
CA ILE A 186 0.15 9.37 -8.31
C ILE A 186 1.59 9.57 -7.89
N ALA A 187 1.85 9.46 -6.60
CA ALA A 187 3.18 9.66 -6.05
C ALA A 187 4.01 8.37 -6.15
N GLY A 188 4.91 8.34 -7.14
CA GLY A 188 6.01 7.37 -7.21
C GLY A 188 7.13 7.67 -6.21
N TYR A 189 8.30 7.06 -6.43
CA TYR A 189 9.54 7.37 -5.71
C TYR A 189 10.78 7.06 -6.58
N SER A 190 11.93 7.65 -6.28
CA SER A 190 13.20 7.30 -6.92
C SER A 190 14.13 6.52 -5.99
N VAL A 191 13.93 6.62 -4.68
CA VAL A 191 14.74 5.93 -3.66
C VAL A 191 13.85 5.22 -2.63
N ASN A 192 13.95 3.89 -2.57
CA ASN A 192 13.36 3.11 -1.49
C ASN A 192 14.29 3.07 -0.26
N GLY A 193 13.96 3.87 0.75
CA GLY A 193 14.80 4.11 1.93
C GLY A 193 14.87 2.93 2.89
N ASP A 194 13.72 2.33 3.23
CA ASP A 194 13.59 1.40 4.36
C ASP A 194 13.08 0.00 4.01
N GLY A 195 12.80 -0.25 2.73
CA GLY A 195 12.35 -1.54 2.22
C GLY A 195 11.02 -2.00 2.82
N GLY A 196 10.05 -1.09 3.01
CA GLY A 196 8.79 -1.46 3.67
C GLY A 196 8.95 -1.57 5.19
N SER A 197 9.88 -0.80 5.76
CA SER A 197 10.32 -0.91 7.15
C SER A 197 10.98 -2.25 7.53
N LEU A 198 11.38 -3.09 6.57
CA LEU A 198 11.97 -4.41 6.83
C LEU A 198 13.51 -4.36 6.94
N LEU A 199 14.14 -3.27 6.52
CA LEU A 199 15.59 -3.13 6.59
C LEU A 199 16.08 -2.84 8.02
N GLY A 200 17.33 -3.23 8.29
CA GLY A 200 18.02 -2.81 9.52
C GLY A 200 18.39 -1.33 9.51
N ALA A 201 18.61 -0.74 10.69
CA ALA A 201 18.91 0.68 10.86
C ALA A 201 20.06 1.18 9.96
N VAL A 202 21.21 0.49 9.98
CA VAL A 202 22.41 0.89 9.21
C VAL A 202 22.17 0.88 7.70
N ILE A 203 21.42 -0.10 7.19
CA ILE A 203 21.12 -0.19 5.75
C ILE A 203 20.14 0.92 5.36
N THR A 204 19.12 1.14 6.18
CA THR A 204 18.13 2.19 5.99
C THR A 204 18.80 3.57 5.95
N GLU A 205 19.67 3.84 6.93
CA GLU A 205 20.43 5.07 7.00
C GLU A 205 21.24 5.30 5.72
N LYS A 206 22.01 4.29 5.31
CA LYS A 206 22.86 4.38 4.12
C LYS A 206 22.06 4.61 2.84
N ARG A 207 20.90 3.98 2.69
CA ARG A 207 20.05 4.14 1.50
C ARG A 207 19.50 5.55 1.41
N ILE A 208 18.90 6.06 2.48
CA ILE A 208 18.37 7.42 2.52
C ILE A 208 19.49 8.44 2.32
N ALA A 209 20.64 8.26 2.99
CA ALA A 209 21.80 9.14 2.85
C ALA A 209 22.45 9.13 1.45
N SER A 210 22.06 8.21 0.57
CA SER A 210 22.52 8.13 -0.82
C SER A 210 21.64 8.90 -1.81
N ALA A 211 20.52 9.45 -1.34
CA ALA A 211 19.63 10.27 -2.15
C ALA A 211 20.39 11.46 -2.76
N LYS A 212 20.07 11.73 -4.01
CA LYS A 212 20.68 12.74 -4.87
C LYS A 212 19.71 13.89 -5.09
N ASP A 213 20.26 14.98 -5.57
CA ASP A 213 19.49 16.14 -6.00
C ASP A 213 18.39 15.77 -7.01
N GLY A 214 17.14 16.04 -6.65
CA GLY A 214 15.93 15.68 -7.40
C GLY A 214 15.21 14.41 -6.91
N ASP A 215 15.76 13.69 -5.93
CA ASP A 215 15.18 12.41 -5.49
C ASP A 215 13.93 12.58 -4.62
N VAL A 216 13.00 11.62 -4.78
CA VAL A 216 11.88 11.38 -3.88
C VAL A 216 12.15 10.09 -3.12
N VAL A 217 12.32 10.20 -1.80
CA VAL A 217 12.59 9.07 -0.92
C VAL A 217 11.26 8.56 -0.35
N ILE A 218 11.02 7.25 -0.47
CA ILE A 218 9.94 6.56 0.25
C ILE A 218 10.48 5.87 1.50
N SER A 219 9.79 6.04 2.63
CA SER A 219 10.00 5.32 3.89
C SER A 219 8.68 5.24 4.67
N HIS A 220 8.69 4.64 5.84
CA HIS A 220 7.49 4.39 6.65
C HIS A 220 7.60 5.05 8.02
N ILE A 221 6.49 5.62 8.50
CA ILE A 221 6.41 6.30 9.81
C ILE A 221 5.46 5.58 10.79
N ASN A 222 5.08 4.35 10.49
CA ASN A 222 4.03 3.61 11.20
C ASN A 222 4.52 2.33 11.91
N GLN A 223 5.83 2.12 12.04
CA GLN A 223 6.44 0.90 12.57
C GLN A 223 7.44 1.17 13.72
N PRO A 224 6.98 1.64 14.89
CA PRO A 224 7.83 2.08 16.00
C PRO A 224 8.73 0.99 16.59
N THR A 225 8.43 -0.29 16.33
CA THR A 225 9.22 -1.43 16.82
C THR A 225 10.26 -1.92 15.81
N HIS A 226 10.20 -1.46 14.56
CA HIS A 226 11.13 -1.90 13.52
C HIS A 226 12.45 -1.13 13.61
N ALA A 227 13.57 -1.81 13.35
CA ALA A 227 14.89 -1.19 13.40
C ALA A 227 15.09 -0.11 12.32
N ALA A 228 14.34 -0.17 11.22
CA ALA A 228 14.39 0.82 10.16
C ALA A 228 14.19 2.25 10.66
N GLY A 229 13.28 2.48 11.61
CA GLY A 229 12.96 3.82 12.10
C GLY A 229 14.13 4.56 12.75
N GLU A 230 15.06 3.85 13.40
CA GLU A 230 16.33 4.43 13.87
C GLU A 230 17.22 4.87 12.70
N GLY A 231 17.28 4.06 11.65
CA GLY A 231 18.03 4.38 10.44
C GLY A 231 17.47 5.58 9.70
N VAL A 232 16.13 5.68 9.62
CA VAL A 232 15.44 6.86 9.08
C VAL A 232 15.84 8.09 9.87
N ALA A 233 15.59 8.11 11.19
CA ALA A 233 15.85 9.27 12.04
C ALA A 233 17.31 9.72 11.95
N LYS A 234 18.26 8.78 11.92
CA LYS A 234 19.68 9.09 11.75
C LYS A 234 19.99 9.70 10.37
N ALA A 235 19.45 9.15 9.29
CA ALA A 235 19.66 9.70 7.95
C ALA A 235 19.13 11.12 7.80
N LEU A 236 18.00 11.44 8.43
CA LEU A 236 17.44 12.80 8.41
C LEU A 236 18.42 13.82 9.00
N VAL A 237 18.99 13.52 10.17
CA VAL A 237 19.99 14.36 10.82
C VAL A 237 21.25 14.48 9.96
N ASP A 238 21.73 13.37 9.41
CA ASP A 238 22.96 13.34 8.60
C ASP A 238 22.81 14.12 7.29
N LEU A 239 21.67 14.01 6.60
CA LEU A 239 21.37 14.77 5.38
C LEU A 239 21.26 16.26 5.68
N LYS A 240 20.59 16.63 6.78
CA LYS A 240 20.52 18.03 7.20
C LYS A 240 21.91 18.60 7.51
N ALA A 241 22.75 17.84 8.21
CA ALA A 241 24.13 18.24 8.50
C ALA A 241 24.99 18.40 7.23
N LYS A 242 24.67 17.68 6.15
CA LYS A 242 25.29 17.83 4.83
C LYS A 242 24.78 19.05 4.04
N GLY A 243 23.76 19.75 4.53
CA GLY A 243 23.18 20.90 3.85
C GLY A 243 22.17 20.54 2.75
N THR A 244 21.57 19.35 2.82
CA THR A 244 20.45 18.96 1.95
C THR A 244 19.26 19.88 2.19
N GLU A 245 18.68 20.39 1.11
CA GLU A 245 17.39 21.09 1.11
C GLU A 245 16.28 20.03 1.08
N PHE A 246 15.36 20.11 2.02
CA PHE A 246 14.17 19.25 2.05
C PHE A 246 12.97 20.06 1.60
N VAL A 247 12.11 19.43 0.80
CA VAL A 247 10.87 20.04 0.29
C VAL A 247 9.72 19.04 0.40
N ARG A 248 8.50 19.55 0.45
CA ARG A 248 7.28 18.75 0.27
C ARG A 248 7.01 18.58 -1.22
N LEU A 249 6.19 17.62 -1.61
CA LEU A 249 5.86 17.41 -3.02
C LEU A 249 5.10 18.61 -3.59
N GLU A 250 4.27 19.28 -2.79
CA GLU A 250 3.56 20.50 -3.21
C GLU A 250 4.47 21.73 -3.44
N ASP A 251 5.70 21.73 -2.90
CA ASP A 251 6.57 22.92 -2.91
C ASP A 251 7.32 23.11 -4.24
N VAL A 252 7.35 22.08 -5.10
CA VAL A 252 8.21 22.02 -6.28
C VAL A 252 7.54 21.30 -7.44
N GLU A 253 7.97 21.65 -8.66
CA GLU A 253 7.59 20.86 -9.84
C GLU A 253 8.15 19.44 -9.72
N ASP A 254 7.41 18.48 -10.24
CA ASP A 254 7.72 17.07 -10.22
C ASP A 254 7.58 16.46 -11.62
N MET A 255 8.15 15.28 -11.77
CA MET A 255 8.20 14.55 -13.02
C MET A 255 8.05 13.06 -12.72
N GLY A 256 6.85 12.54 -12.96
CA GLY A 256 6.52 11.13 -12.84
C GLY A 256 6.48 10.42 -14.19
N ASP A 257 6.77 9.12 -14.22
CA ASP A 257 6.59 8.27 -15.39
C ASP A 257 5.14 7.73 -15.48
N ASP A 258 4.86 6.92 -16.50
CA ASP A 258 3.56 6.24 -16.71
C ASP A 258 2.31 7.17 -16.73
N ARG A 259 2.51 8.48 -16.99
CA ARG A 259 1.48 9.53 -16.92
C ARG A 259 0.86 9.68 -15.52
N THR A 260 1.65 9.43 -14.49
CA THR A 260 1.23 9.57 -13.08
C THR A 260 1.03 11.02 -12.64
N THR A 261 1.63 11.98 -13.34
CA THR A 261 1.69 13.39 -12.91
C THR A 261 1.16 14.37 -13.97
N GLU A 262 0.95 13.91 -15.20
CA GLU A 262 0.45 14.63 -16.38
C GLU A 262 -1.08 14.56 -16.52
#